data_AF-A0A024QB89-F1
#
_entry.id   AF-A0A024QB89-F1
#
_cell.length_a   1.000
_cell.length_b   1.000
_cell.length_c   1.000
_cell.angle_alpha   90.00
_cell.angle_beta   90.00
_cell.angle_gamma   90.00
#
_symmetry.space_group_name_H-M   'P 1'
#
loop_
_entity.id
_entity.type
_entity.pdbx_description
1 polymer ?
#
loop_
_entity_poly.entity_id
_entity_poly.type
_entity_poly.pdbx_seq_one_letter_code
_entity_poly.pdbx_strand_id
1 'polypeptide(L)' 'MNGKKVKNLRTRRNHTQKSLAASIGVSRAYIDAIENNRKKPSIGLLEKLADELNCSVKYFF' A
#
# COMPACT_ATOMS: atom_id res chain seq x y z
N MET A 1 -11.37 2.32 -1.70
CA MET A 1 -9.89 2.41 -1.69
C MET A 1 -9.39 2.84 -3.06
N ASN A 2 -8.50 3.82 -3.09
CA ASN A 2 -7.84 4.39 -4.26
C ASN A 2 -6.35 4.04 -4.22
N GLY A 3 -5.93 3.09 -5.05
CA GLY A 3 -4.55 2.62 -5.16
C GLY A 3 -3.54 3.72 -5.52
N LYS A 4 -3.97 4.78 -6.21
CA LYS A 4 -3.09 5.92 -6.53
C LYS A 4 -2.66 6.66 -5.26
N LYS A 5 -3.52 6.74 -4.23
CA LYS A 5 -3.17 7.33 -2.93
C LYS A 5 -2.08 6.53 -2.22
N VAL A 6 -2.14 5.19 -2.29
CA VAL A 6 -1.07 4.31 -1.78
C VAL A 6 0.24 4.60 -2.50
N LYS A 7 0.22 4.62 -3.84
CA LYS A 7 1.42 4.90 -4.65
C LYS A 7 2.06 6.23 -4.29
N ASN A 8 1.25 7.29 -4.20
CA ASN A 8 1.71 8.64 -3.90
C ASN A 8 2.32 8.73 -2.49
N LEU A 9 1.70 8.10 -1.50
CA LEU A 9 2.22 8.12 -0.13
C LEU A 9 3.50 7.28 -0.03
N ARG A 10 3.52 6.10 -0.66
CA ARG A 10 4.71 5.24 -0.71
C ARG A 10 5.92 5.99 -1.27
N THR A 11 5.76 6.70 -2.39
CA THR A 11 6.87 7.46 -2.99
C THR A 11 7.29 8.64 -2.14
N ARG A 12 6.34 9.37 -1.52
CA ARG A 12 6.65 10.45 -0.56
C ARG A 12 7.44 9.97 0.66
N ARG A 13 7.27 8.70 1.04
CA ARG A 13 8.00 8.04 2.13
C ARG A 13 9.28 7.33 1.64
N ASN A 14 9.69 7.53 0.39
CA ASN A 14 10.88 6.93 -0.22
C ASN A 14 10.90 5.39 -0.23
N HIS A 15 9.73 4.74 -0.18
CA HIS A 15 9.65 3.29 -0.35
C HIS A 15 9.56 2.92 -1.83
N THR A 16 10.28 1.88 -2.23
CA THR A 16 10.03 1.17 -3.49
C THR A 16 8.84 0.22 -3.31
N GLN A 17 8.23 -0.24 -4.39
CA GLN A 17 7.19 -1.29 -4.29
C GLN A 17 7.75 -2.57 -3.62
N LYS A 18 9.03 -2.89 -3.85
CA LYS A 18 9.71 -4.05 -3.26
C LYS A 18 9.91 -3.88 -1.75
N SER A 19 10.35 -2.71 -1.29
CA SER A 19 10.57 -2.47 0.14
C SER A 19 9.25 -2.43 0.92
N LEU A 20 8.21 -1.78 0.39
CA LEU A 20 6.88 -1.80 1.00
C LEU A 20 6.33 -3.24 1.08
N ALA A 21 6.44 -3.99 -0.02
CA ALA A 21 5.98 -5.37 -0.07
C ALA A 21 6.68 -6.25 0.99
N ALA A 22 8.00 -6.10 1.12
CA ALA A 22 8.79 -6.81 2.11
C ALA A 22 8.38 -6.46 3.54
N SER A 23 8.14 -5.18 3.85
CA SER A 23 7.73 -4.77 5.21
C SER A 23 6.39 -5.37 5.62
N ILE A 24 5.40 -5.38 4.72
CA ILE A 24 4.05 -5.88 5.06
C ILE A 24 3.82 -7.37 4.74
N GLY A 25 4.86 -8.08 4.28
CA GLY A 25 4.84 -9.52 4.03
C GLY A 25 4.03 -9.94 2.80
N VAL A 26 4.11 -9.18 1.70
CA VAL A 26 3.44 -9.51 0.42
C VAL A 26 4.42 -9.47 -0.76
N SER A 27 3.95 -9.85 -1.95
CA SER A 27 4.78 -9.75 -3.16
C SER A 27 4.78 -8.33 -3.74
N ARG A 28 5.87 -7.94 -4.41
CA ARG A 28 5.95 -6.67 -5.15
C ARG A 28 4.86 -6.55 -6.22
N ALA A 29 4.51 -7.65 -6.88
CA ALA A 29 3.42 -7.72 -7.85
C ALA A 29 2.04 -7.44 -7.21
N TYR A 30 1.86 -7.83 -5.95
CA TYR A 30 0.64 -7.54 -5.20
C TYR A 30 0.51 -6.03 -4.91
N ILE A 31 1.59 -5.37 -4.47
CA ILE A 31 1.61 -3.90 -4.33
C ILE A 31 1.29 -3.21 -5.66
N ASP A 32 1.90 -3.66 -6.76
CA ASP A 32 1.60 -3.11 -8.08
C ASP A 32 0.12 -3.29 -8.48
N ALA A 33 -0.48 -4.44 -8.18
CA ALA A 33 -1.90 -4.67 -8.39
C ALA A 33 -2.79 -3.75 -7.54
N ILE A 34 -2.42 -3.47 -6.28
CA ILE A 34 -3.13 -2.50 -5.43
C ILE A 34 -3.02 -1.10 -6.02
N GLU A 35 -1.80 -0.64 -6.33
CA GLU A 35 -1.54 0.72 -6.79
C GLU A 35 -2.26 1.06 -8.10
N ASN A 36 -2.47 0.05 -8.94
CA ASN A 36 -3.20 0.15 -10.20
C ASN A 36 -4.69 -0.21 -10.08
N ASN A 37 -5.24 -0.33 -8.85
CA ASN A 37 -6.63 -0.69 -8.57
C ASN A 37 -7.09 -2.05 -9.16
N ARG A 38 -6.15 -2.93 -9.54
CA ARG A 38 -6.46 -4.27 -10.06
C ARG A 38 -6.81 -5.27 -8.95
N LYS A 39 -6.37 -5.01 -7.71
CA LYS A 39 -6.69 -5.84 -6.55
C LYS A 39 -7.00 -4.98 -5.34
N LYS A 40 -8.02 -5.40 -4.58
CA LYS A 40 -8.33 -4.81 -3.28
C LYS A 40 -7.68 -5.66 -2.18
N PRO A 41 -6.90 -5.05 -1.27
CA PRO A 41 -6.38 -5.74 -0.09
C PRO A 41 -7.50 -6.09 0.90
N SER A 42 -7.24 -7.10 1.74
CA SER A 42 -8.08 -7.37 2.91
C SER A 42 -7.96 -6.24 3.93
N ILE A 43 -8.89 -6.19 4.89
CA ILE A 43 -8.85 -5.16 5.96
C ILE A 43 -7.54 -5.20 6.75
N GLY A 44 -7.07 -6.39 7.14
CA GLY A 44 -5.82 -6.53 7.88
C GLY A 44 -4.58 -6.11 7.08
N LEU A 45 -4.62 -6.23 5.74
CA LEU A 45 -3.52 -5.74 4.90
C LEU A 45 -3.63 -4.22 4.67
N LEU A 46 -4.84 -3.68 4.64
CA LEU A 46 -5.10 -2.23 4.65
C LEU A 46 -4.57 -1.57 5.92
N GLU A 47 -4.74 -2.21 7.08
CA GLU A 47 -4.17 -1.77 8.36
C GLU A 47 -2.65 -1.79 8.31
N LYS A 48 -2.02 -2.89 7.89
CA LYS A 48 -0.56 -2.95 7.70
C LYS A 48 -0.02 -1.89 6.75
N LEU A 49 -0.73 -1.61 5.65
CA LEU A 49 -0.36 -0.53 4.73
C LEU A 49 -0.46 0.84 5.40
N ALA A 50 -1.49 1.08 6.19
CA ALA A 50 -1.70 2.33 6.91
C ALA A 50 -0.62 2.54 7.97
N ASP A 51 -0.27 1.50 8.72
CA ASP A 51 0.76 1.52 9.75
C ASP A 51 2.15 1.78 9.14
N GLU A 52 2.52 1.01 8.11
CA GLU A 52 3.81 1.14 7.42
C GLU A 52 3.97 2.51 6.73
N LEU A 53 2.89 3.04 6.15
CA LEU A 53 2.91 4.36 5.51
C LEU A 53 2.60 5.50 6.49
N ASN A 54 2.40 5.18 7.77
CA ASN A 54 2.11 6.07 8.88
C ASN A 54 0.99 7.07 8.52
N CYS A 55 -0.17 6.51 8.18
CA CYS A 55 -1.41 7.22 7.91
C CYS A 55 -2.61 6.44 8.46
N SER A 56 -3.81 7.00 8.40
CA SER A 56 -5.03 6.25 8.71
C SER A 56 -5.53 5.47 7.50
N VAL A 57 -6.24 4.36 7.73
CA VAL A 57 -6.90 3.59 6.66
C VAL A 57 -7.85 4.46 5.83
N LYS A 58 -8.50 5.46 6.47
CA LYS A 58 -9.38 6.44 5.82
C LYS A 58 -8.67 7.25 4.73
N TYR A 59 -7.35 7.46 4.84
CA TYR A 59 -6.57 8.17 3.81
C TYR A 59 -6.74 7.53 2.44
N PHE A 60 -6.84 6.20 2.37
CA PHE A 60 -6.92 5.48 1.10
C PHE A 60 -8.31 5.53 0.44
N PHE A 61 -9.33 6.14 1.04
CA PHE A 61 -10.65 6.33 0.43
C PHE A 61 -10.77 7.74 -0.11
#